data_AF-A0A9N8PPD7-F1
#
_entry.id   AF-A0A9N8PPD7-F1
#
_cell.length_a   1.000
_cell.length_b   1.000
_cell.length_c   1.000
_cell.angle_alpha   90.00
_cell.angle_beta   90.00
_cell.angle_gamma   90.00
#
_symmetry.space_group_name_H-M   'P 1'
#
loop_
_entity.id
_entity.type
_entity.pdbx_description
1 polymer ?
#
loop_
_entity_poly.entity_id
_entity_poly.type
_entity_poly.pdbx_seq_one_letter_code
_entity_poly.pdbx_strand_id
1 'polypeptide(L)'
;MATTVESLMSLTQVPLGPNGEPLRRSERLNKLKSEDEIWQGLQKVKGTNYERLSLYNHNGVPKKLYAVKALDINLDNLWPGKIVKAIDCYPQTDLKCRPYDGTIGATSIAGPIAAKFRYMIVLWRTNQGVAAIPLYTQTESKLSKNRMGELVSVCTVGMTKWPGDTPWAGMPILVSFNPEYNCENKCYADLSRPHWIGQCETILDDVGHVEGGEYSRLIDLLHMKEREFRTAAFARFKTKPDGTSETWDPWTPTSNHQPKAKERFKDDKVNRMNFQEFKHGK
;
A
#
# COMPACT_ATOMS: atom_id res chain seq x y z
N MET A 1 -2.53 -12.67 -27.95
CA MET A 1 -1.81 -11.45 -27.52
C MET A 1 -0.42 -11.53 -28.11
N ALA A 2 0.04 -10.50 -28.82
CA ALA A 2 1.41 -10.46 -29.34
C ALA A 2 2.33 -9.98 -28.20
N THR A 3 3.20 -10.87 -27.73
CA THR A 3 4.25 -10.54 -26.77
C THR A 3 5.52 -10.36 -27.59
N THR A 4 6.02 -9.13 -27.73
CA THR A 4 7.38 -8.90 -28.24
C THR A 4 8.33 -9.33 -27.15
N VAL A 5 9.21 -10.28 -27.48
CA VAL A 5 10.17 -10.87 -26.54
C VAL A 5 11.56 -10.63 -27.11
N GLU A 6 12.39 -9.92 -26.35
CA GLU A 6 13.79 -9.66 -26.71
C GLU A 6 14.70 -10.31 -25.66
N SER A 7 15.71 -11.07 -26.11
CA SER A 7 16.72 -11.64 -25.21
C SER A 7 17.71 -10.55 -24.82
N LEU A 8 17.78 -10.25 -23.52
CA LEU A 8 18.63 -9.17 -23.01
C LEU A 8 20.04 -9.62 -22.68
N MET A 9 20.18 -10.81 -22.10
CA MET A 9 21.46 -11.28 -21.58
C MET A 9 21.46 -12.80 -21.42
N SER A 10 22.49 -13.44 -21.98
CA SER A 10 22.87 -14.80 -21.66
C SER A 10 23.69 -14.83 -20.36
N LEU A 11 23.38 -15.75 -19.45
CA LEU A 11 24.12 -15.92 -18.19
C LEU A 11 25.44 -16.69 -18.37
N THR A 12 25.83 -16.97 -19.61
CA THR A 12 27.10 -17.63 -19.97
C THR A 12 28.32 -16.72 -19.78
N GLN A 13 28.19 -15.41 -19.94
CA GLN A 13 29.30 -14.45 -19.82
C GLN A 13 29.12 -13.57 -18.57
N VAL A 14 30.16 -13.48 -17.73
CA VAL A 14 30.19 -12.50 -16.63
C VAL A 14 30.64 -11.18 -17.26
N PRO A 15 29.81 -10.12 -17.27
CA PRO A 15 30.24 -8.84 -17.81
C PRO A 15 31.43 -8.31 -17.00
N LEU A 16 32.43 -7.78 -17.70
CA LEU A 16 33.61 -7.18 -17.08
C LEU A 16 33.30 -5.75 -16.64
N GLY A 17 33.81 -5.36 -15.48
CA GLY A 17 33.74 -4.00 -14.99
C GLY A 17 34.70 -3.06 -15.74
N PRO A 18 34.67 -1.75 -15.45
CA PRO A 18 35.57 -0.77 -16.04
C PRO A 18 37.07 -1.07 -15.83
N ASN A 19 37.39 -1.91 -14.84
CA ASN A 19 38.73 -2.37 -14.50
C ASN A 19 39.11 -3.71 -15.17
N GLY A 20 38.26 -4.27 -16.03
CA GLY A 20 38.50 -5.57 -16.66
C GLY A 20 38.23 -6.77 -15.75
N GLU A 21 37.85 -6.55 -14.49
CA GLU A 21 37.50 -7.62 -13.55
C GLU A 21 36.05 -8.06 -13.73
N PRO A 22 35.71 -9.35 -13.58
CA PRO A 22 34.32 -9.80 -13.64
C PRO A 22 33.45 -9.07 -12.61
N LEU A 23 32.34 -8.47 -13.05
CA LEU A 23 31.39 -7.86 -12.14
C LEU A 23 30.86 -8.91 -11.17
N ARG A 24 30.86 -8.59 -9.87
CA ARG A 24 30.38 -9.50 -8.82
C ARG A 24 28.93 -9.89 -9.11
N ARG A 25 28.71 -11.17 -9.45
CA ARG A 25 27.36 -11.72 -9.60
C ARG A 25 26.64 -11.64 -8.26
N SER A 26 25.38 -11.17 -8.26
CA SER A 26 24.54 -11.30 -7.08
C SER A 26 24.41 -12.79 -6.73
N GLU A 27 24.37 -13.16 -5.45
CA GLU A 27 24.22 -14.57 -5.03
C GLU A 27 23.00 -15.26 -5.65
N ARG A 28 21.99 -14.49 -6.07
CA ARG A 28 20.79 -14.98 -6.77
C ARG A 28 21.09 -15.54 -8.16
N LEU A 29 22.14 -15.08 -8.82
CA LEU A 29 22.55 -15.51 -10.16
C LEU A 29 23.49 -16.73 -10.11
N ASN A 30 24.06 -17.06 -8.95
CA ASN A 30 24.99 -18.19 -8.80
C ASN A 30 24.31 -19.57 -8.88
N LYS A 31 22.98 -19.63 -8.70
CA LYS A 31 22.18 -20.87 -8.81
C LYS A 31 21.56 -21.07 -10.20
N LEU A 32 21.71 -20.09 -11.09
CA LEU A 32 21.16 -20.16 -12.44
C LEU A 32 22.14 -20.92 -13.33
N LYS A 33 21.59 -21.73 -14.25
CA LYS A 33 22.46 -22.40 -15.22
C LYS A 33 22.96 -21.36 -16.21
N SER A 34 24.18 -21.53 -16.70
CA SER A 34 24.80 -20.63 -17.69
C SER A 34 23.92 -20.44 -18.94
N GLU A 35 23.18 -21.48 -19.31
CA GLU A 35 22.25 -21.55 -20.43
C GLU A 35 20.85 -20.93 -20.18
N ASP A 36 20.56 -20.44 -18.97
CA ASP A 36 19.34 -19.69 -18.72
C ASP A 36 19.47 -18.25 -19.26
N GLU A 37 18.38 -17.69 -19.78
CA GLU A 37 18.35 -16.36 -20.41
C GLU A 37 17.34 -15.44 -19.73
N ILE A 38 17.63 -14.14 -19.73
CA ILE A 38 16.66 -13.12 -19.31
C ILE A 38 16.02 -12.53 -20.56
N TRP A 39 14.70 -12.65 -20.65
CA TRP A 39 13.93 -12.04 -21.72
C TRP A 39 13.13 -10.85 -21.20
N GLN A 40 13.10 -9.78 -21.98
CA GLN A 40 12.25 -8.62 -21.78
C GLN A 40 10.98 -8.79 -22.59
N GLY A 41 9.84 -8.48 -21.97
CA GLY A 41 8.56 -8.48 -22.65
C GLY A 41 7.68 -7.34 -22.20
N LEU A 42 6.87 -6.83 -23.12
CA LEU A 42 5.78 -5.91 -22.83
C LEU A 42 4.48 -6.69 -22.63
N GLN A 43 3.76 -6.37 -21.57
CA GLN A 43 2.46 -6.98 -21.28
C GLN A 43 1.45 -5.91 -20.86
N LYS A 44 0.28 -5.89 -21.49
CA LYS A 44 -0.85 -5.05 -21.07
C LYS A 44 -1.76 -5.81 -20.12
N VAL A 45 -2.04 -5.26 -18.95
CA VAL A 45 -2.95 -5.82 -17.94
C VAL A 45 -3.93 -4.73 -17.50
N LYS A 46 -5.24 -4.96 -17.72
CA LYS A 46 -6.33 -4.04 -17.33
C LYS A 46 -6.08 -2.56 -17.72
N GLY A 47 -5.49 -2.32 -18.89
CA GLY A 47 -5.22 -0.98 -19.40
C GLY A 47 -3.80 -0.47 -19.20
N THR A 48 -3.07 -0.98 -18.20
CA THR A 48 -1.68 -0.59 -17.90
C THR A 48 -0.68 -1.49 -18.63
N ASN A 49 0.32 -0.88 -19.26
CA ASN A 49 1.46 -1.54 -19.87
C ASN A 49 2.55 -1.80 -18.81
N TYR A 50 3.08 -3.01 -18.84
CA TYR A 50 4.14 -3.47 -17.96
C TYR A 50 5.33 -3.94 -18.79
N GLU A 51 6.51 -3.48 -18.39
CA GLU A 51 7.77 -4.06 -18.79
C GLU A 51 8.13 -5.16 -17.79
N ARG A 52 8.40 -6.37 -18.30
CA ARG A 52 8.70 -7.54 -17.48
C ARG A 52 10.02 -8.15 -17.91
N LEU A 53 10.85 -8.45 -16.92
CA LEU A 53 12.04 -9.28 -17.10
C LEU A 53 11.75 -10.64 -16.52
N SER A 54 11.78 -11.67 -17.36
CA SER A 54 11.53 -13.04 -16.96
C SER A 54 12.74 -13.89 -17.31
N LEU A 55 13.10 -14.77 -16.39
CA LEU A 55 14.11 -15.79 -16.60
C LEU A 55 13.47 -16.98 -17.32
N TYR A 56 14.08 -17.38 -18.43
CA TYR A 56 13.73 -18.55 -19.20
C TYR A 56 14.85 -19.59 -19.11
N ASN A 57 14.49 -20.86 -19.21
CA ASN A 57 15.49 -21.91 -19.42
C ASN A 57 15.94 -21.95 -20.90
N HIS A 58 16.98 -22.73 -21.19
CA HIS A 58 17.49 -22.95 -22.55
C HIS A 58 16.47 -23.48 -23.57
N ASN A 59 15.31 -23.99 -23.10
CA ASN A 59 14.21 -24.46 -23.94
C ASN A 59 13.11 -23.41 -24.13
N GLY A 60 13.32 -22.16 -23.70
CA GLY A 60 12.33 -21.09 -23.80
C GLY A 60 11.14 -21.23 -22.84
N VAL A 61 11.26 -22.03 -21.78
CA VAL A 61 10.23 -22.18 -20.74
C VAL A 61 10.47 -21.17 -19.62
N PRO A 62 9.47 -20.36 -19.23
CA PRO A 62 9.62 -19.37 -18.16
C PRO A 62 9.84 -20.08 -16.81
N LYS A 63 10.92 -19.71 -16.12
CA LYS A 63 11.28 -20.20 -14.79
C LYS A 63 10.84 -19.25 -13.69
N LYS A 64 11.09 -17.96 -13.86
CA LYS A 64 10.90 -16.98 -12.77
C LYS A 64 10.74 -15.55 -13.31
N LEU A 65 9.80 -14.81 -12.75
CA LEU A 65 9.71 -13.36 -12.96
C LEU A 65 10.80 -12.66 -12.14
N TYR A 66 11.63 -11.87 -12.80
CA TYR A 66 12.80 -11.20 -12.23
C TYR A 66 12.52 -9.75 -11.86
N ALA A 67 11.89 -9.00 -12.76
CA ALA A 67 11.51 -7.61 -12.53
C ALA A 67 10.20 -7.27 -13.25
N VAL A 68 9.46 -6.33 -12.67
CA VAL A 68 8.24 -5.76 -13.26
C VAL A 68 8.29 -4.26 -13.04
N LYS A 69 7.98 -3.50 -14.09
CA LYS A 69 7.83 -2.05 -14.04
C LYS A 69 6.55 -1.67 -14.77
N ALA A 70 5.68 -0.92 -14.11
CA ALA A 70 4.57 -0.27 -14.80
C ALA A 70 5.08 0.93 -15.60
N LEU A 71 4.58 1.13 -16.81
CA LEU A 71 5.08 2.14 -17.74
C LEU A 71 4.19 3.38 -17.83
N ASP A 72 2.87 3.20 -17.68
CA ASP A 72 1.88 4.21 -18.04
C ASP A 72 0.68 4.19 -17.07
N ILE A 73 0.96 4.12 -15.77
CA ILE A 73 -0.09 4.30 -14.76
C ILE A 73 -0.69 5.68 -14.93
N ASN A 74 -1.99 5.73 -15.21
CA ASN A 74 -2.72 6.98 -15.22
C ASN A 74 -2.96 7.44 -13.76
N LEU A 75 -2.12 8.34 -13.26
CA LEU A 75 -2.24 8.90 -11.91
C LEU A 75 -3.54 9.70 -11.72
N ASP A 76 -4.16 10.22 -12.78
CA ASP A 76 -5.46 10.90 -12.68
C ASP A 76 -6.59 9.92 -12.33
N ASN A 77 -6.41 8.63 -12.66
CA ASN A 77 -7.33 7.58 -12.23
C ASN A 77 -7.15 7.22 -10.75
N LEU A 78 -6.09 7.67 -10.07
CA LEU A 78 -5.81 7.38 -8.66
C LEU A 78 -6.25 8.55 -7.77
N TRP A 79 -7.54 8.87 -7.80
CA TRP A 79 -8.10 10.00 -7.08
C TRP A 79 -8.32 9.71 -5.58
N PRO A 80 -8.37 10.74 -4.72
CA PRO A 80 -8.53 10.57 -3.28
C PRO A 80 -9.83 9.88 -2.85
N GLY A 81 -9.72 8.80 -2.07
CA GLY A 81 -10.84 7.96 -1.68
C GLY A 81 -11.01 6.72 -2.56
N LYS A 82 -10.30 6.61 -3.69
CA LYS A 82 -10.29 5.38 -4.48
C LYS A 82 -9.61 4.25 -3.71
N ILE A 83 -10.13 3.04 -3.85
CA ILE A 83 -9.51 1.83 -3.32
C ILE A 83 -8.73 1.17 -4.44
N VAL A 84 -7.47 0.87 -4.17
CA VAL A 84 -6.54 0.22 -5.09
C VAL A 84 -5.97 -1.04 -4.46
N LYS A 85 -5.40 -1.91 -5.29
CA LYS A 85 -4.60 -3.05 -4.85
C LYS A 85 -3.16 -2.83 -5.29
N ALA A 86 -2.26 -2.66 -4.31
CA ALA A 86 -0.85 -2.40 -4.53
C ALA A 86 0.01 -3.29 -3.64
N ILE A 87 1.32 -3.35 -3.90
CA ILE A 87 2.24 -4.17 -3.11
C ILE A 87 2.58 -3.46 -1.81
N ASP A 88 2.45 -4.14 -0.68
CA ASP A 88 2.89 -3.65 0.63
C ASP A 88 3.96 -4.58 1.20
N CYS A 89 5.00 -3.99 1.79
CA CYS A 89 6.03 -4.73 2.51
C CYS A 89 5.67 -4.89 3.98
N TYR A 90 5.94 -6.06 4.56
CA TYR A 90 5.68 -6.35 5.96
C TYR A 90 6.80 -7.19 6.56
N PRO A 91 7.02 -7.10 7.89
CA PRO A 91 8.03 -7.93 8.54
C PRO A 91 7.70 -9.40 8.33
N GLN A 92 8.70 -10.21 7.97
CA GLN A 92 8.51 -11.65 7.94
C GLN A 92 8.44 -12.18 9.37
N THR A 93 7.30 -12.75 9.75
CA THR A 93 7.06 -13.33 11.07
C THR A 93 7.08 -14.86 11.06
N ASP A 94 7.11 -15.50 9.88
CA ASP A 94 7.29 -16.95 9.79
C ASP A 94 8.75 -17.33 10.05
N LEU A 95 9.00 -17.77 11.29
CA LEU A 95 10.30 -18.23 11.75
C LEU A 95 10.72 -19.58 11.16
N LYS A 96 9.81 -20.32 10.51
CA LYS A 96 10.14 -21.57 9.83
C LYS A 96 10.75 -21.33 8.46
N CYS A 97 10.59 -20.12 7.93
CA CYS A 97 11.09 -19.81 6.63
C CYS A 97 12.63 -19.82 6.60
N ARG A 98 13.18 -20.40 5.54
CA ARG A 98 14.63 -20.57 5.36
C ARG A 98 15.15 -19.62 4.28
N PRO A 99 16.46 -19.32 4.27
CA PRO A 99 17.10 -18.76 3.09
C PRO A 99 16.69 -19.57 1.85
N TYR A 100 16.32 -18.90 0.76
CA TYR A 100 15.87 -19.47 -0.52
C TYR A 100 14.43 -20.01 -0.59
N ASP A 101 13.57 -19.75 0.40
CA ASP A 101 12.14 -19.94 0.20
C ASP A 101 11.65 -18.99 -0.91
N GLY A 102 11.13 -19.58 -2.00
CA GLY A 102 10.67 -18.85 -3.17
C GLY A 102 9.46 -17.94 -2.92
N THR A 103 8.83 -18.08 -1.75
CA THR A 103 7.68 -17.29 -1.33
C THR A 103 8.07 -15.98 -0.61
N ILE A 104 9.35 -15.81 -0.26
CA ILE A 104 9.85 -14.59 0.38
C ILE A 104 10.62 -13.72 -0.61
N GLY A 105 10.33 -12.41 -0.59
CA GLY A 105 11.19 -11.41 -1.18
C GLY A 105 12.55 -11.39 -0.48
N ALA A 106 13.52 -12.15 -0.98
CA ALA A 106 14.88 -12.00 -0.51
C ALA A 106 15.30 -10.55 -0.75
N THR A 107 15.91 -9.89 0.24
CA THR A 107 16.71 -8.68 0.07
C THR A 107 18.02 -8.95 0.77
N SER A 108 19.14 -8.94 0.05
CA SER A 108 20.46 -9.31 0.61
C SER A 108 21.08 -8.18 1.45
N ILE A 109 20.40 -7.05 1.60
CA ILE A 109 20.90 -5.81 2.21
C ILE A 109 19.94 -5.26 3.27
N ALA A 110 18.63 -5.45 3.10
CA ALA A 110 17.61 -5.18 4.11
C ALA A 110 17.19 -6.51 4.74
N GLY A 111 16.85 -6.51 6.03
CA GLY A 111 16.47 -7.72 6.79
C GLY A 111 15.29 -8.51 6.20
N PRO A 112 14.77 -9.54 6.88
CA PRO A 112 13.74 -10.40 6.30
C PRO A 112 12.41 -9.63 6.12
N ILE A 113 12.11 -9.26 4.87
CA ILE A 113 10.87 -8.58 4.46
C ILE A 113 10.07 -9.53 3.58
N ALA A 114 8.76 -9.56 3.78
CA ALA A 114 7.83 -10.16 2.84
C ALA A 114 7.03 -9.06 2.14
N ALA A 115 6.52 -9.35 0.95
CA ALA A 115 5.72 -8.40 0.19
C ALA A 115 4.52 -9.13 -0.41
N LYS A 116 3.34 -8.53 -0.33
CA LYS A 116 2.13 -9.05 -0.96
C LYS A 116 1.19 -7.93 -1.35
N PHE A 117 0.25 -8.23 -2.24
CA PHE A 117 -0.80 -7.28 -2.57
C PHE A 117 -1.70 -6.99 -1.36
N ARG A 118 -1.95 -5.70 -1.11
CA ARG A 118 -2.90 -5.18 -0.12
C ARG A 118 -3.87 -4.24 -0.80
N TYR A 119 -5.10 -4.23 -0.29
CA TYR A 119 -6.06 -3.19 -0.61
C TYR A 119 -5.69 -1.91 0.15
N MET A 120 -5.77 -0.75 -0.49
CA MET A 120 -5.41 0.53 0.11
C MET A 120 -6.35 1.63 -0.34
N ILE A 121 -6.66 2.58 0.55
CA ILE A 121 -7.44 3.79 0.21
C ILE A 121 -6.45 4.90 -0.16
N VAL A 122 -6.59 5.47 -1.36
CA VAL A 122 -5.77 6.60 -1.81
C VAL A 122 -6.10 7.85 -0.98
N LEU A 123 -5.08 8.50 -0.45
CA LEU A 123 -5.19 9.74 0.31
C LEU A 123 -4.96 10.97 -0.55
N TRP A 124 -3.81 11.04 -1.21
CA TRP A 124 -3.45 12.14 -2.11
C TRP A 124 -2.42 11.67 -3.13
N ARG A 125 -2.32 12.43 -4.22
CA ARG A 125 -1.37 12.18 -5.31
C ARG A 125 -0.21 13.17 -5.30
N THR A 126 0.91 12.75 -5.85
CA THR A 126 2.00 13.63 -6.29
C THR A 126 2.41 13.24 -7.71
N ASN A 127 3.37 13.95 -8.30
CA ASN A 127 3.92 13.60 -9.61
C ASN A 127 4.71 12.28 -9.63
N GLN A 128 4.96 11.66 -8.46
CA GLN A 128 5.74 10.44 -8.35
C GLN A 128 4.90 9.21 -8.00
N GLY A 129 3.59 9.38 -7.78
CA GLY A 129 2.72 8.31 -7.29
C GLY A 129 1.66 8.82 -6.32
N VAL A 130 1.25 7.96 -5.39
CA VAL A 130 0.18 8.27 -4.43
C VAL A 130 0.52 7.82 -3.01
N ALA A 131 0.04 8.58 -2.02
CA ALA A 131 -0.02 8.12 -0.64
C ALA A 131 -1.34 7.40 -0.42
N ALA A 132 -1.32 6.25 0.26
CA ALA A 132 -2.49 5.44 0.51
C ALA A 132 -2.47 4.83 1.93
N ILE A 133 -3.65 4.49 2.48
CA ILE A 133 -3.79 3.80 3.76
C ILE A 133 -4.10 2.33 3.52
N PRO A 134 -3.30 1.39 4.03
CA PRO A 134 -3.56 -0.02 3.86
C PRO A 134 -4.78 -0.50 4.66
N LEU A 135 -5.50 -1.44 4.05
CA LEU A 135 -6.65 -2.12 4.62
C LEU A 135 -6.27 -3.53 5.09
N TYR A 136 -6.71 -3.89 6.29
CA TYR A 136 -6.46 -5.19 6.90
C TYR A 136 -7.76 -5.83 7.40
N THR A 137 -7.88 -7.14 7.20
CA THR A 137 -8.87 -7.97 7.89
C THR A 137 -8.17 -8.57 9.12
N GLN A 138 -8.83 -8.52 10.28
CA GLN A 138 -8.26 -9.02 11.53
C GLN A 138 -8.87 -10.38 11.87
N THR A 139 -8.40 -11.43 11.22
CA THR A 139 -8.82 -12.81 11.52
C THR A 139 -7.88 -13.51 12.50
N GLU A 140 -6.61 -13.09 12.61
CA GLU A 140 -5.55 -13.95 13.20
C GLU A 140 -4.86 -13.40 14.47
N SER A 141 -5.12 -12.17 14.91
CA SER A 141 -4.39 -11.59 16.06
C SER A 141 -5.25 -10.73 16.97
N LYS A 142 -5.28 -11.03 18.28
CA LYS A 142 -5.76 -10.10 19.31
C LYS A 142 -4.81 -8.90 19.38
N LEU A 143 -5.16 -7.80 18.74
CA LEU A 143 -4.36 -6.58 18.82
C LEU A 143 -4.49 -5.94 20.21
N SER A 144 -3.42 -5.29 20.67
CA SER A 144 -3.46 -4.51 21.91
C SER A 144 -4.43 -3.34 21.78
N LYS A 145 -4.95 -2.84 22.91
CA LYS A 145 -5.84 -1.66 22.91
C LYS A 145 -5.18 -0.45 22.22
N ASN A 146 -3.88 -0.24 22.45
CA ASN A 146 -3.13 0.83 21.81
C ASN A 146 -3.11 0.66 20.29
N ARG A 147 -2.86 -0.55 19.81
CA ARG A 147 -2.85 -0.85 18.38
C ARG A 147 -4.24 -0.69 17.75
N MET A 148 -5.30 -1.08 18.45
CA MET A 148 -6.68 -0.80 18.00
C MET A 148 -6.98 0.71 17.94
N GLY A 149 -6.31 1.51 18.77
CA GLY A 149 -6.37 2.97 18.75
C GLY A 149 -5.71 3.63 17.52
N GLU A 150 -5.01 2.87 16.68
CA GLU A 150 -4.37 3.34 15.43
C GLU A 150 -5.17 2.93 14.19
N LEU A 151 -6.20 2.11 14.37
CA LEU A 151 -7.03 1.58 13.31
C LEU A 151 -8.41 2.25 13.29
N VAL A 152 -9.01 2.30 12.11
CA VAL A 152 -10.40 2.74 11.91
C VAL A 152 -11.19 1.64 11.24
N SER A 153 -12.34 1.29 11.80
CA SER A 153 -13.27 0.34 11.20
C SER A 153 -13.79 0.84 9.85
N VAL A 154 -13.82 -0.05 8.88
CA VAL A 154 -14.30 0.17 7.52
C VAL A 154 -15.35 -0.90 7.23
N CYS A 155 -16.49 -0.53 6.65
CA CYS A 155 -17.48 -1.50 6.21
C CYS A 155 -18.14 -1.15 4.88
N THR A 156 -18.70 -2.16 4.23
CA THR A 156 -19.46 -1.97 3.01
C THR A 156 -20.76 -1.21 3.26
N VAL A 157 -21.27 -0.49 2.27
CA VAL A 157 -22.51 0.30 2.36
C VAL A 157 -23.71 -0.52 2.88
N GLY A 158 -23.75 -1.83 2.60
CA GLY A 158 -24.79 -2.73 3.13
C GLY A 158 -24.72 -3.00 4.65
N MET A 159 -23.62 -2.64 5.32
CA MET A 159 -23.37 -2.94 6.74
C MET A 159 -23.47 -1.71 7.66
N THR A 160 -24.31 -0.73 7.31
CA THR A 160 -24.46 0.53 8.09
C THR A 160 -24.87 0.34 9.56
N LYS A 161 -25.45 -0.81 9.93
CA LYS A 161 -25.85 -1.12 11.31
C LYS A 161 -24.70 -1.60 12.20
N TRP A 162 -23.56 -1.99 11.64
CA TRP A 162 -22.41 -2.38 12.44
C TRP A 162 -21.74 -1.13 13.02
N PRO A 163 -21.61 -1.00 14.35
CA PRO A 163 -21.04 0.19 14.98
C PRO A 163 -19.52 0.31 14.81
N GLY A 164 -18.86 -0.71 14.27
CA GLY A 164 -17.40 -0.80 14.22
C GLY A 164 -16.80 -1.26 15.54
N ASP A 165 -15.54 -1.67 15.48
CA ASP A 165 -14.73 -2.11 16.61
C ASP A 165 -13.71 -1.03 17.05
N THR A 166 -13.77 0.16 16.44
CA THR A 166 -12.91 1.33 16.75
C THR A 166 -13.76 2.51 17.22
N PRO A 167 -14.39 2.43 18.42
CA PRO A 167 -15.36 3.43 18.88
C PRO A 167 -14.77 4.83 19.03
N TRP A 168 -13.47 4.93 19.26
CA TRP A 168 -12.74 6.21 19.35
C TRP A 168 -12.84 7.02 18.04
N ALA A 169 -12.97 6.35 16.89
CA ALA A 169 -13.04 6.96 15.57
C ALA A 169 -14.47 7.31 15.14
N GLY A 170 -15.50 6.90 15.91
CA GLY A 170 -16.90 7.02 15.54
C GLY A 170 -17.44 5.83 14.72
N MET A 171 -18.42 6.06 13.86
CA MET A 171 -18.99 5.03 12.95
C MET A 171 -17.97 4.48 11.93
N PRO A 172 -18.13 3.28 11.36
CA PRO A 172 -17.21 2.82 10.32
C PRO A 172 -17.20 3.74 9.08
N ILE A 173 -16.04 3.86 8.44
CA ILE A 173 -15.90 4.45 7.10
C ILE A 173 -16.64 3.55 6.11
N LEU A 174 -17.51 4.13 5.29
CA LEU A 174 -18.24 3.37 4.27
C LEU A 174 -17.44 3.25 2.99
N VAL A 175 -17.46 2.05 2.41
CA VAL A 175 -16.82 1.74 1.14
C VAL A 175 -17.74 0.93 0.23
N SER A 176 -17.52 1.08 -1.06
CA SER A 176 -18.08 0.25 -2.12
C SER A 176 -16.94 -0.50 -2.81
N PHE A 177 -17.04 -1.82 -2.85
CA PHE A 177 -16.08 -2.68 -3.55
C PHE A 177 -16.70 -3.23 -4.83
N ASN A 178 -15.87 -3.39 -5.86
CA ASN A 178 -16.25 -4.10 -7.07
C ASN A 178 -16.39 -5.60 -6.77
N PRO A 179 -17.50 -6.25 -7.20
CA PRO A 179 -17.80 -7.65 -6.84
C PRO A 179 -16.71 -8.65 -7.20
N GLU A 180 -15.93 -8.38 -8.26
CA GLU A 180 -14.86 -9.25 -8.75
C GLU A 180 -13.71 -9.47 -7.74
N TYR A 181 -13.55 -8.57 -6.77
CA TYR A 181 -12.47 -8.65 -5.78
C TYR A 181 -12.84 -9.48 -4.53
N ASN A 182 -14.12 -9.87 -4.38
CA ASN A 182 -14.64 -10.65 -3.26
C ASN A 182 -14.12 -10.16 -1.89
N CYS A 183 -14.13 -8.84 -1.68
CA CYS A 183 -13.64 -8.21 -0.47
C CYS A 183 -14.54 -8.53 0.73
N GLU A 184 -13.95 -8.70 1.92
CA GLU A 184 -14.71 -8.84 3.16
C GLU A 184 -15.54 -7.57 3.44
N ASN A 185 -16.72 -7.76 4.02
CA ASN A 185 -17.63 -6.65 4.33
C ASN A 185 -17.14 -5.74 5.48
N LYS A 186 -16.13 -6.20 6.24
CA LYS A 186 -15.57 -5.50 7.40
C LYS A 186 -14.06 -5.57 7.32
N CYS A 187 -13.39 -4.44 7.47
CA CYS A 187 -11.95 -4.36 7.56
C CYS A 187 -11.53 -3.16 8.39
N TYR A 188 -10.23 -2.89 8.42
CA TYR A 188 -9.64 -1.80 9.17
C TYR A 188 -8.68 -1.01 8.28
N ALA A 189 -8.78 0.30 8.31
CA ALA A 189 -7.79 1.22 7.76
C ALA A 189 -6.73 1.51 8.84
N ASP A 190 -5.45 1.36 8.49
CA ASP A 190 -4.33 1.57 9.42
C ASP A 190 -3.72 2.97 9.29
N LEU A 191 -4.11 3.86 10.21
CA LEU A 191 -3.68 5.26 10.18
C LEU A 191 -2.21 5.46 10.59
N SER A 192 -1.59 4.46 11.22
CA SER A 192 -0.19 4.56 11.67
C SER A 192 0.83 4.38 10.55
N ARG A 193 0.41 3.79 9.43
CA ARG A 193 1.30 3.39 8.33
C ARG A 193 0.75 3.81 6.96
N PRO A 194 0.63 5.12 6.68
CA PRO A 194 0.47 5.56 5.31
C PRO A 194 1.59 4.97 4.45
N HIS A 195 1.21 4.41 3.32
CA HIS A 195 2.08 3.72 2.38
C HIS A 195 2.22 4.58 1.10
N TRP A 196 3.44 4.73 0.62
CA TRP A 196 3.72 5.43 -0.62
C TRP A 196 3.80 4.43 -1.77
N ILE A 197 2.97 4.59 -2.79
CA ILE A 197 2.97 3.76 -3.99
C ILE A 197 3.56 4.58 -5.15
N GLY A 198 4.71 4.17 -5.66
CA GLY A 198 5.36 4.80 -6.81
C GLY A 198 4.65 4.55 -8.14
N GLN A 199 4.78 5.50 -9.07
CA GLN A 199 4.20 5.42 -10.43
C GLN A 199 4.72 4.24 -11.28
N CYS A 200 5.83 3.63 -10.90
CA CYS A 200 6.42 2.47 -11.58
C CYS A 200 5.99 1.13 -10.96
N GLU A 201 5.23 1.16 -9.86
CA GLU A 201 4.81 -0.03 -9.13
C GLU A 201 3.57 -0.68 -9.74
N THR A 202 3.31 -1.94 -9.40
CA THR A 202 2.08 -2.60 -9.89
C THR A 202 0.88 -2.16 -9.07
N ILE A 203 -0.10 -1.54 -9.72
CA ILE A 203 -1.34 -1.04 -9.12
C ILE A 203 -2.53 -1.58 -9.91
N LEU A 204 -3.52 -2.14 -9.21
CA LEU A 204 -4.86 -2.37 -9.76
C LEU A 204 -5.78 -1.31 -9.17
N ASP A 205 -6.32 -0.45 -10.01
CA ASP A 205 -7.02 0.77 -9.59
C ASP A 205 -8.54 0.64 -9.66
N ASP A 206 -9.07 -0.53 -9.97
CA ASP A 206 -10.51 -0.81 -10.16
C ASP A 206 -11.10 -1.59 -8.98
N VAL A 207 -10.56 -1.46 -7.76
CA VAL A 207 -11.04 -2.25 -6.61
C VAL A 207 -12.33 -1.70 -6.02
N GLY A 208 -12.44 -0.38 -5.88
CA GLY A 208 -13.57 0.23 -5.19
C GLY A 208 -13.31 1.69 -4.82
N HIS A 209 -14.12 2.22 -3.91
CA HIS A 209 -13.98 3.58 -3.40
C HIS A 209 -14.61 3.74 -2.02
N VAL A 210 -14.18 4.77 -1.31
CA VAL A 210 -14.82 5.30 -0.11
C VAL A 210 -16.03 6.14 -0.53
N GLU A 211 -17.13 5.98 0.18
CA GLU A 211 -18.35 6.77 -0.06
C GLU A 211 -18.13 8.26 0.22
N GLY A 212 -18.99 9.09 -0.38
CA GLY A 212 -18.96 10.54 -0.20
C GLY A 212 -18.92 10.94 1.29
N GLY A 213 -18.29 12.06 1.60
CA GLY A 213 -18.15 12.55 2.98
C GLY A 213 -17.18 11.78 3.87
N GLU A 214 -17.18 10.45 3.80
CA GLU A 214 -16.36 9.56 4.62
C GLU A 214 -14.87 9.71 4.29
N TYR A 215 -14.52 10.09 3.05
CA TYR A 215 -13.13 10.47 2.72
C TYR A 215 -12.64 11.66 3.55
N SER A 216 -13.42 12.74 3.69
CA SER A 216 -12.99 13.90 4.50
C SER A 216 -12.78 13.48 5.95
N ARG A 217 -13.69 12.66 6.47
CA ARG A 217 -13.59 12.12 7.82
C ARG A 217 -12.37 11.23 8.02
N LEU A 218 -12.02 10.40 7.04
CA LEU A 218 -10.79 9.60 7.06
C LEU A 218 -9.55 10.52 7.15
N ILE A 219 -9.53 11.61 6.39
CA ILE A 219 -8.44 12.60 6.45
C ILE A 219 -8.38 13.30 7.80
N ASP A 220 -9.52 13.67 8.39
CA ASP A 220 -9.54 14.28 9.71
C ASP A 220 -9.02 13.32 10.80
N LEU A 221 -9.43 12.05 10.75
CA LEU A 221 -8.92 11.01 11.64
C LEU A 221 -7.41 10.77 11.46
N LEU A 222 -6.91 10.80 10.22
CA LEU A 222 -5.49 10.71 9.93
C LEU A 222 -4.74 11.90 10.53
N HIS A 223 -5.18 13.14 10.30
CA HIS A 223 -4.55 14.33 10.86
C HIS A 223 -4.52 14.31 12.39
N MET A 224 -5.59 13.84 13.03
CA MET A 224 -5.62 13.66 14.48
C MET A 224 -4.51 12.72 14.95
N LYS A 225 -4.36 11.56 14.28
CA LYS A 225 -3.34 10.57 14.63
C LYS A 225 -1.92 11.03 14.31
N GLU A 226 -1.71 11.65 13.16
CA GLU A 226 -0.42 12.24 12.80
C GLU A 226 0.01 13.30 13.83
N ARG A 227 -0.90 14.16 14.28
CA ARG A 227 -0.62 15.13 15.33
C ARG A 227 -0.26 14.45 16.64
N GLU A 228 -1.02 13.45 17.06
CA GLU A 228 -0.75 12.66 18.27
C GLU A 228 0.66 12.04 18.21
N PHE A 229 1.01 11.40 17.10
CA PHE A 229 2.33 10.79 16.90
C PHE A 229 3.46 11.82 16.87
N ARG A 230 3.26 12.96 16.20
CA ARG A 230 4.25 14.05 16.18
C ARG A 230 4.48 14.62 17.57
N THR A 231 3.43 14.96 18.31
CA THR A 231 3.55 15.46 19.69
C THR A 231 4.25 14.43 20.59
N ALA A 232 3.92 13.15 20.47
CA ALA A 232 4.59 12.08 21.21
C ALA A 232 6.09 11.96 20.87
N ALA A 233 6.48 12.21 19.63
CA ALA A 233 7.89 12.26 19.23
C ALA A 233 8.63 13.43 19.88
N PHE A 234 8.01 14.61 19.98
CA PHE A 234 8.60 15.80 20.60
C PHE A 234 8.63 15.76 22.13
N ALA A 235 7.74 14.99 22.77
CA ALA A 235 7.65 14.88 24.22
C ALA A 235 8.92 14.34 24.93
N ARG A 236 9.89 13.78 24.18
CA ARG A 236 11.18 13.34 24.73
C ARG A 236 12.29 14.40 24.65
N PHE A 237 12.06 15.49 23.94
CA PHE A 237 13.02 16.57 23.78
C PHE A 237 12.75 17.66 24.82
N LYS A 238 13.82 18.27 25.34
CA LYS A 238 13.76 19.46 26.21
C LYS A 238 13.41 20.68 25.35
N THR A 239 12.15 20.80 24.96
CA THR A 239 11.67 21.83 24.02
C THR A 239 11.21 23.11 24.72
N LYS A 240 11.07 23.11 26.05
CA LYS A 240 10.69 24.29 26.82
C LYS A 240 11.91 25.11 27.27
N PRO A 241 11.80 26.44 27.39
CA PRO A 241 12.89 27.31 27.85
C PRO A 241 13.45 26.97 29.23
N ASP A 242 12.66 26.29 30.06
CA ASP A 242 13.02 25.83 31.41
C ASP A 242 13.79 24.48 31.41
N GLY A 243 14.09 23.92 30.24
CA GLY A 243 14.80 22.65 30.11
C GLY A 243 13.96 21.42 30.46
N THR A 244 12.64 21.58 30.63
CA THR A 244 11.71 20.48 30.79
C THR A 244 11.21 19.98 29.43
N SER A 245 10.79 18.71 29.39
CA SER A 245 10.19 18.16 28.17
C SER A 245 8.77 18.67 27.97
N GLU A 246 8.34 18.76 26.70
CA GLU A 246 6.92 18.88 26.39
C GLU A 246 6.16 17.68 26.97
N THR A 247 5.10 17.95 27.71
CA THR A 247 4.27 16.91 28.28
C THR A 247 3.51 16.25 27.12
N TRP A 248 3.54 14.92 27.03
CA TRP A 248 2.63 14.21 26.15
C TRP A 248 1.20 14.49 26.61
N ASP A 249 0.44 15.19 25.79
CA ASP A 249 -0.98 15.39 25.97
C ASP A 249 -1.70 14.69 24.81
N PRO A 250 -2.44 13.59 25.05
CA PRO A 250 -3.25 12.99 24.01
C PRO A 250 -4.21 14.06 23.52
N TRP A 251 -4.12 14.39 22.22
CA TRP A 251 -4.88 15.50 21.67
C TRP A 251 -6.36 15.34 22.03
N THR A 252 -6.83 16.24 22.90
CA THR A 252 -8.23 16.32 23.27
C THR A 252 -8.89 17.30 22.31
N PRO A 253 -9.93 16.87 21.60
CA PRO A 253 -10.45 17.65 20.50
C PRO A 253 -11.23 18.89 21.01
N THR A 254 -10.85 20.09 20.55
CA THR A 254 -11.43 21.38 20.99
C THR A 254 -12.39 22.02 19.97
N SER A 255 -12.65 21.39 18.81
CA SER A 255 -13.52 21.94 17.75
C SER A 255 -14.77 21.08 17.44
N ASN A 256 -15.77 21.69 16.79
CA ASN A 256 -17.07 21.10 16.42
C ASN A 256 -17.00 20.01 15.32
N HIS A 257 -15.85 19.80 14.68
CA HIS A 257 -15.69 18.82 13.58
C HIS A 257 -15.46 17.37 14.05
N GLN A 258 -15.80 17.05 15.30
CA GLN A 258 -15.55 15.72 15.87
C GLN A 258 -16.57 14.68 15.40
N PRO A 259 -16.12 13.50 14.93
CA PRO A 259 -16.98 12.34 14.77
C PRO A 259 -17.46 11.87 16.15
N LYS A 260 -18.77 11.95 16.41
CA LYS A 260 -19.36 11.39 17.63
C LYS A 260 -19.60 9.89 17.46
N ALA A 261 -19.38 9.12 18.53
CA ALA A 261 -19.67 7.69 18.51
C ALA A 261 -21.13 7.45 18.12
N LYS A 262 -21.35 6.53 17.17
CA LYS A 262 -22.68 6.17 16.63
C LYS A 262 -23.39 7.25 15.79
N GLU A 263 -22.75 8.39 15.53
CA GLU A 263 -23.31 9.45 14.68
C GLU A 263 -22.48 9.58 13.40
N ARG A 264 -23.15 9.66 12.24
CA ARG A 264 -22.46 9.96 10.99
C ARG A 264 -22.15 11.46 10.92
N PHE A 265 -20.89 11.77 10.64
CA PHE A 265 -20.42 13.15 10.48
C PHE A 265 -21.12 13.82 9.28
N LYS A 266 -21.57 15.06 9.46
CA LYS A 266 -22.22 15.88 8.42
C LYS A 266 -21.71 17.32 8.55
N ASP A 267 -21.03 17.81 7.52
CA ASP A 267 -20.65 19.23 7.40
C ASP A 267 -20.80 19.71 5.95
N ASP A 268 -20.59 21.01 5.70
CA ASP A 268 -20.74 21.60 4.37
C ASP A 268 -19.75 21.04 3.34
N LYS A 269 -18.61 20.49 3.76
CA LYS A 269 -17.62 19.86 2.88
C LYS A 269 -18.07 18.44 2.50
N VAL A 270 -18.54 17.65 3.47
CA VAL A 270 -19.19 16.35 3.31
C VAL A 270 -20.39 16.47 2.38
N ASN A 271 -21.25 17.47 2.60
CA ASN A 271 -22.41 17.73 1.75
C ASN A 271 -22.00 18.05 0.32
N ARG A 272 -21.01 18.93 0.11
CA ARG A 272 -20.49 19.24 -1.24
C ARG A 272 -19.94 18.02 -1.97
N MET A 273 -19.25 17.12 -1.27
CA MET A 273 -18.74 15.88 -1.86
C MET A 273 -19.85 14.87 -2.18
N ASN A 274 -20.94 14.84 -1.40
CA ASN A 274 -22.11 13.99 -1.69
C ASN A 274 -22.86 14.41 -2.97
N PHE A 275 -22.72 15.67 -3.40
CA PHE A 275 -23.36 16.20 -4.62
C PHE A 275 -22.46 16.17 -5.87
N GLN A 276 -21.16 15.84 -5.73
CA GLN A 276 -20.31 15.62 -6.89
C GLN A 276 -20.43 14.17 -7.36
N GLU A 277 -21.23 13.95 -8.40
CA GLU A 277 -21.04 12.80 -9.27
C GLU A 277 -19.68 12.96 -9.94
N PHE A 278 -18.75 12.04 -9.66
CA PHE A 278 -17.51 11.94 -10.42
C PHE A 278 -17.88 11.65 -11.88
N LYS A 279 -17.95 12.70 -12.70
CA LYS A 279 -18.19 12.56 -14.14
C LYS A 279 -17.03 11.78 -14.73
N HIS A 280 -17.28 10.51 -15.02
CA HIS A 280 -16.38 9.67 -15.80
C HIS A 280 -16.19 10.33 -17.16
N GLY A 281 -14.96 10.78 -17.44
CA GLY A 281 -14.56 11.05 -18.83
C GLY A 281 -14.70 9.75 -19.61
N LYS A 282 -15.50 9.80 -20.69
CA LYS A 282 -15.62 8.71 -21.66
C LYS A 282 -14.30 8.46 -22.37
#